data_AF-A0A6P5L7P2-F1
#
_entry.id   AF-A0A6P5L7P2-F1
#
_cell.length_a   1.000
_cell.length_b   1.000
_cell.length_c   1.000
_cell.angle_alpha   90.00
_cell.angle_beta   90.00
_cell.angle_gamma   90.00
#
_symmetry.space_group_name_H-M   'P 1'
#
loop_
_entity.id
_entity.type
_entity.pdbx_description
1 polymer ?
#
loop_
_entity_poly.entity_id
_entity_poly.type
_entity_poly.pdbx_seq_one_letter_code
_entity_poly.pdbx_strand_id
1 'polypeptide(L)'
;MRSRRSLLLGPARLCFRLLLLLGYRRRCPPLLRNLALRWRYGKVCLRSLLYNSFGGSDTAIDSAFEPVYWLVDNVIRWFGVVFVALVIVLTSSIVAIAYLCVLPLILHTYSVPRICWHFVYSHWNLILIVFHYYQAITTPPGYPPQAKTDLATVSICKKCIYPKPARTHHCSICNRCVLKMDHHCPWMNNCVGHYNHRYFFSFCFFMTLGCVYCSFGSWDMFREAYAALEKMKQLDRNKLQVAANQTYHQTPPPAFSFRERMTHKSLVYLWFLCSFLPWVLVLIPEAKKIKSHTSSTDSPLSFLAQANHGAESIDVHK
;
A
#
# COMPACT_ATOMS: atom_id res chain seq x y z
N MET A 1 5.33 16.13 86.44
CA MET A 1 5.09 14.71 86.77
C MET A 1 4.93 13.91 85.47
N ARG A 2 5.95 13.16 85.06
CA ARG A 2 5.99 12.47 83.76
C ARG A 2 5.21 11.15 83.85
N SER A 3 4.12 11.12 83.10
CA SER A 3 3.20 10.02 82.79
C SER A 3 3.82 8.61 82.74
N ARG A 4 3.41 7.75 83.69
CA ARG A 4 3.63 6.30 83.72
C ARG A 4 2.61 5.55 82.84
N ARG A 5 2.65 5.73 81.52
CA ARG A 5 1.86 4.89 80.57
C ARG A 5 2.67 4.28 79.42
N SER A 6 3.99 4.27 79.50
CA SER A 6 4.88 3.70 78.47
C SER A 6 5.50 2.33 78.82
N LEU A 7 5.13 1.70 79.94
CA LEU A 7 5.80 0.47 80.42
C LEU A 7 5.14 -0.86 79.99
N LEU A 8 4.03 -0.85 79.24
CA LEU A 8 3.32 -2.09 78.88
C LEU A 8 3.36 -2.47 77.38
N LEU A 9 3.91 -1.62 76.50
CA LEU A 9 3.95 -1.87 75.04
C LEU A 9 5.30 -2.37 74.50
N GLY A 10 6.38 -2.23 75.29
CA GLY A 10 7.72 -2.74 74.96
C GLY A 10 7.82 -4.28 74.92
N PRO A 11 7.38 -5.00 75.97
CA PRO A 11 7.55 -6.46 76.01
C PRO A 11 6.63 -7.19 75.02
N ALA A 12 5.43 -6.66 74.72
CA ALA A 12 4.51 -7.26 73.77
C ALA A 12 5.01 -7.20 72.31
N ARG A 13 5.66 -6.10 71.90
CA ARG A 13 6.24 -5.97 70.54
C ARG A 13 7.51 -6.80 70.38
N LEU A 14 8.32 -6.91 71.44
CA LEU A 14 9.51 -7.77 71.45
C LEU A 14 9.10 -9.26 71.42
N CYS A 15 8.07 -9.63 72.20
CA CYS A 15 7.53 -10.99 72.21
C CYS A 15 6.88 -11.34 70.88
N PHE A 16 6.18 -10.41 70.20
CA PHE A 16 5.62 -10.66 68.87
C PHE A 16 6.69 -10.78 67.77
N ARG A 17 7.77 -9.98 67.82
CA ARG A 17 8.93 -10.15 66.91
C ARG A 17 9.71 -11.43 67.19
N LEU A 18 9.86 -11.81 68.47
CA LEU A 18 10.49 -13.07 68.86
C LEU A 18 9.63 -14.28 68.52
N LEU A 19 8.30 -14.21 68.64
CA LEU A 19 7.35 -15.24 68.23
C LEU A 19 7.26 -15.36 66.70
N LEU A 20 7.39 -14.27 65.96
CA LEU A 20 7.55 -14.32 64.50
C LEU A 20 8.91 -14.90 64.10
N LEU A 21 9.99 -14.58 64.81
CA LEU A 21 11.31 -15.18 64.54
C LEU A 21 11.40 -16.66 64.98
N LEU A 22 10.78 -17.04 66.10
CA LEU A 22 10.68 -18.42 66.59
C LEU A 22 9.67 -19.26 65.78
N GLY A 23 8.57 -18.64 65.34
CA GLY A 23 7.59 -19.21 64.41
C GLY A 23 8.12 -19.34 63.00
N TYR A 24 8.98 -18.42 62.56
CA TYR A 24 9.74 -18.53 61.30
C TYR A 24 10.86 -19.59 61.40
N ARG A 25 11.34 -19.88 62.61
CA ARG A 25 12.28 -20.99 62.91
C ARG A 25 11.59 -22.34 63.14
N ARG A 26 10.26 -22.45 63.03
CA ARG A 26 9.57 -23.74 62.87
C ARG A 26 9.80 -24.26 61.45
N ARG A 27 11.02 -24.76 61.27
CA ARG A 27 11.38 -25.97 60.52
C ARG A 27 10.39 -26.29 59.39
N CYS A 28 10.42 -25.51 58.30
CA CYS A 28 10.02 -26.06 57.01
C CYS A 28 10.78 -27.39 56.85
N PRO A 29 10.09 -28.53 56.70
CA PRO A 29 10.75 -29.82 56.59
C PRO A 29 11.87 -29.72 55.54
N PRO A 30 13.06 -30.30 55.79
CA PRO A 30 14.16 -30.24 54.83
C PRO A 30 13.73 -30.71 53.43
N LEU A 31 12.76 -31.61 53.37
CA LEU A 31 12.10 -32.09 52.16
C LEU A 31 11.29 -31.00 51.43
N LEU A 32 10.49 -30.20 52.16
CA LEU A 32 9.77 -29.04 51.61
C LEU A 32 10.73 -27.93 51.16
N ARG A 33 11.83 -27.72 51.88
CA ARG A 33 12.90 -26.79 51.48
C ARG A 33 13.58 -27.26 50.18
N ASN A 34 13.88 -28.55 50.07
CA ASN A 34 14.48 -29.15 48.88
C ASN A 34 13.53 -29.13 47.68
N LEU A 35 12.22 -29.36 47.88
CA LEU A 35 11.20 -29.20 46.85
C LEU A 35 11.09 -27.74 46.38
N ALA A 36 11.08 -26.78 47.30
CA ALA A 36 11.05 -25.36 46.96
C ALA A 36 12.32 -24.93 46.19
N LEU A 37 13.49 -25.46 46.55
CA LEU A 37 14.74 -25.26 45.82
C LEU A 37 14.71 -25.86 44.42
N ARG A 38 14.25 -27.11 44.28
CA ARG A 38 14.07 -27.77 42.97
C ARG A 38 13.04 -27.05 42.10
N TRP A 39 11.96 -26.54 42.68
CA TRP A 39 10.97 -25.73 41.98
C TRP A 39 11.56 -24.41 41.51
N ARG A 40 12.32 -23.70 42.35
CA ARG A 40 13.00 -22.46 41.97
C ARG A 40 14.03 -22.71 40.87
N TYR A 41 14.84 -23.75 41.01
CA TYR A 41 15.84 -24.14 40.02
C TYR A 41 15.18 -24.56 38.70
N GLY A 42 14.16 -25.43 38.76
CA GLY A 42 13.36 -25.81 37.59
C GLY A 42 12.66 -24.64 36.92
N LYS A 43 12.14 -23.67 37.70
CA LYS A 43 11.56 -22.43 37.18
C LYS A 43 12.60 -21.56 36.49
N VAL A 44 13.83 -21.49 37.01
CA VAL A 44 14.95 -20.77 36.36
C VAL A 44 15.38 -21.51 35.10
N CYS A 45 15.58 -22.83 35.14
CA CYS A 45 15.90 -23.63 33.95
C CYS A 45 14.82 -23.52 32.88
N LEU A 46 13.54 -23.62 33.24
CA LEU A 46 12.43 -23.44 32.31
C LEU A 46 12.41 -22.03 31.75
N ARG A 47 12.63 -21.01 32.60
CA ARG A 47 12.78 -19.62 32.13
C ARG A 47 13.96 -19.49 31.20
N SER A 48 15.12 -20.09 31.48
CA SER A 48 16.31 -20.03 30.61
C SER A 48 16.12 -20.79 29.29
N LEU A 49 15.41 -21.93 29.30
CA LEU A 49 15.09 -22.71 28.10
C LEU A 49 14.05 -22.02 27.22
N LEU A 50 13.11 -21.31 27.83
CA LEU A 50 12.07 -20.52 27.14
C LEU A 50 12.45 -19.04 26.98
N TYR A 51 13.60 -18.62 27.51
CA TYR A 51 14.07 -17.23 27.42
C TYR A 51 14.59 -17.03 26.01
N ASN A 52 13.73 -16.47 25.18
CA ASN A 52 14.12 -15.96 23.88
C ASN A 52 14.16 -14.44 23.98
N SER A 53 15.35 -13.84 23.90
CA SER A 53 15.50 -12.38 23.85
C SER A 53 14.80 -11.76 22.62
N PHE A 54 14.47 -12.58 21.62
CA PHE A 54 13.67 -12.20 20.43
C PHE A 54 12.19 -12.61 20.53
N GLY A 55 11.77 -13.28 21.61
CA GLY A 55 10.41 -13.73 21.86
C GLY A 55 9.58 -12.68 22.62
N GLY A 56 9.35 -11.52 21.99
CA GLY A 56 8.41 -10.52 22.51
C GLY A 56 6.96 -10.84 22.16
N SER A 57 6.02 -10.10 22.74
CA SER A 57 4.60 -10.16 22.36
C SER A 57 4.41 -9.91 20.87
N ASP A 58 5.20 -9.02 20.29
CA ASP A 58 5.15 -8.69 18.86
C ASP A 58 5.49 -9.90 17.98
N THR A 59 6.54 -10.65 18.32
CA THR A 59 6.93 -11.86 17.58
C THR A 59 5.85 -12.96 17.67
N ALA A 60 5.20 -13.08 18.82
CA ALA A 60 4.11 -14.03 19.01
C ALA A 60 2.87 -13.65 18.19
N ILE A 61 2.54 -12.36 18.14
CA ILE A 61 1.46 -11.82 17.30
C ILE A 61 1.80 -12.04 15.82
N ASP A 62 2.99 -11.66 15.37
CA ASP A 62 3.43 -11.86 13.98
C ASP A 62 3.32 -13.32 13.54
N SER A 63 3.70 -14.25 14.42
CA SER A 63 3.61 -15.69 14.17
C SER A 63 2.16 -16.17 14.10
N ALA A 64 1.28 -15.65 14.97
CA ALA A 64 -0.14 -15.99 14.97
C ALA A 64 -0.87 -15.47 13.72
N PHE A 65 -0.46 -14.31 13.19
CA PHE A 65 -1.03 -13.72 11.98
C PHE A 65 -0.39 -14.20 10.68
N GLU A 66 0.67 -15.02 10.72
CA GLU A 66 1.34 -15.53 9.53
C GLU A 66 0.40 -16.21 8.50
N PRO A 67 -0.58 -17.05 8.90
CA PRO A 67 -1.56 -17.61 7.95
C PRO A 67 -2.44 -16.55 7.29
N VAL A 68 -2.77 -15.48 8.03
CA VAL A 68 -3.56 -14.36 7.53
C VAL A 68 -2.75 -13.57 6.51
N TYR A 69 -1.49 -13.26 6.81
CA TYR A 69 -0.59 -12.60 5.86
C TYR A 69 -0.40 -13.43 4.59
N TRP A 70 -0.24 -14.74 4.71
CA TRP A 70 -0.15 -15.64 3.57
C TRP A 70 -1.42 -15.61 2.69
N LEU A 71 -2.60 -15.65 3.32
CA LEU A 71 -3.87 -15.55 2.60
C LEU A 71 -3.98 -14.21 1.86
N VAL A 72 -3.70 -13.11 2.55
CA VAL A 72 -3.74 -11.75 1.98
C VAL A 72 -2.76 -11.61 0.82
N ASP A 73 -1.53 -12.09 0.97
CA ASP A 73 -0.50 -12.02 -0.07
C ASP A 73 -0.90 -12.83 -1.31
N ASN A 74 -1.44 -14.05 -1.12
CA ASN A 74 -1.90 -14.88 -2.22
C ASN A 74 -3.10 -14.25 -2.96
N VAL A 75 -4.02 -13.66 -2.21
CA VAL A 75 -5.17 -12.92 -2.75
C VAL A 75 -4.68 -11.71 -3.55
N ILE A 76 -3.78 -10.89 -3.02
CA ILE A 76 -3.21 -9.72 -3.71
C ILE A 76 -2.53 -10.12 -5.03
N ARG A 77 -1.81 -11.25 -5.04
CA ARG A 77 -1.14 -11.75 -6.25
C ARG A 77 -2.13 -12.11 -7.35
N TRP A 78 -3.26 -12.74 -7.00
CA TRP A 78 -4.30 -13.07 -7.97
C TRP A 78 -5.00 -11.81 -8.49
N PHE A 79 -5.31 -10.87 -7.59
CA PHE A 79 -5.87 -9.57 -7.97
C PHE A 79 -4.94 -8.76 -8.86
N GLY A 80 -3.62 -8.91 -8.76
CA GLY A 80 -2.65 -8.25 -9.64
C GLY A 80 -2.94 -8.50 -11.13
N VAL A 81 -3.28 -9.73 -11.51
CA VAL A 81 -3.64 -10.07 -12.89
C VAL A 81 -4.93 -9.36 -13.33
N VAL A 82 -5.92 -9.31 -12.44
CA VAL A 82 -7.19 -8.61 -12.68
C VAL A 82 -6.95 -7.12 -12.90
N PHE A 83 -6.08 -6.49 -12.08
CA PHE A 83 -5.76 -5.07 -12.23
C PHE A 83 -5.01 -4.77 -13.52
N VAL A 84 -4.08 -5.63 -13.95
CA VAL A 84 -3.40 -5.47 -15.24
C VAL A 84 -4.40 -5.59 -16.40
N ALA A 85 -5.27 -6.60 -16.37
CA ALA A 85 -6.34 -6.74 -17.37
C ALA A 85 -7.28 -5.53 -17.39
N LEU A 86 -7.63 -5.00 -16.22
CA LEU A 86 -8.45 -3.81 -16.09
C LEU A 86 -7.79 -2.58 -16.73
N VAL A 87 -6.49 -2.34 -16.50
CA VAL A 87 -5.75 -1.23 -17.14
C VAL A 87 -5.81 -1.37 -18.66
N ILE A 88 -5.55 -2.56 -19.19
CA ILE A 88 -5.61 -2.82 -20.64
C ILE A 88 -7.01 -2.54 -21.18
N VAL A 89 -8.06 -3.09 -20.57
CA VAL A 89 -9.45 -2.90 -21.00
C VAL A 89 -9.86 -1.42 -20.96
N LEU A 90 -9.51 -0.71 -19.89
CA LEU A 90 -9.81 0.71 -19.74
C LEU A 90 -9.10 1.53 -20.83
N THR A 91 -7.80 1.33 -21.03
CA THR A 91 -7.05 2.02 -22.09
C THR A 91 -7.62 1.70 -23.48
N SER A 92 -7.90 0.43 -23.78
CA SER A 92 -8.51 0.03 -25.05
C SER A 92 -9.90 0.64 -25.25
N SER A 93 -10.70 0.78 -24.19
CA SER A 93 -12.02 1.41 -24.27
C SER A 93 -11.93 2.91 -24.62
N ILE A 94 -10.97 3.64 -24.03
CA ILE A 94 -10.71 5.05 -24.35
C ILE A 94 -10.31 5.19 -25.81
N VAL A 95 -9.39 4.35 -26.27
CA VAL A 95 -8.93 4.31 -27.66
C VAL A 95 -10.10 4.01 -28.61
N ALA A 96 -10.92 3.01 -28.30
CA ALA A 96 -12.09 2.66 -29.10
C ALA A 96 -13.08 3.83 -29.21
N ILE A 97 -13.39 4.52 -28.10
CA ILE A 97 -14.28 5.69 -28.14
C ILE A 97 -13.65 6.84 -28.94
N ALA A 98 -12.34 7.06 -28.80
CA ALA A 98 -11.63 8.09 -29.55
C ALA A 98 -11.76 7.88 -31.07
N TYR A 99 -11.60 6.65 -31.57
CA TYR A 99 -11.70 6.38 -33.00
C TYR A 99 -13.13 6.22 -33.51
N LEU A 100 -14.03 5.61 -32.74
CA LEU A 100 -15.37 5.28 -33.20
C LEU A 100 -16.37 6.43 -33.01
N CYS A 101 -16.17 7.26 -31.98
CA CYS A 101 -17.10 8.33 -31.61
C CYS A 101 -16.49 9.72 -31.83
N VAL A 102 -15.27 9.95 -31.35
CA VAL A 102 -14.66 11.29 -31.34
C VAL A 102 -14.12 11.67 -32.71
N LEU A 103 -13.38 10.78 -33.38
CA LEU A 103 -12.77 11.06 -34.69
C LEU A 103 -13.79 11.48 -35.76
N PRO A 104 -14.93 10.79 -35.95
CA PRO A 104 -15.93 11.23 -36.93
C PRO A 104 -16.47 12.64 -36.66
N LEU A 105 -16.60 13.03 -35.38
CA LEU A 105 -17.06 14.37 -35.01
C LEU A 105 -15.99 15.43 -35.30
N ILE A 106 -14.74 15.13 -34.96
CA ILE A 106 -13.59 16.01 -35.19
C ILE A 106 -13.37 16.26 -36.68
N LEU A 107 -13.51 15.23 -37.52
CA LEU A 107 -13.34 15.35 -38.98
C LEU A 107 -14.36 16.31 -39.63
N HIS A 108 -15.54 16.47 -39.04
CA HIS A 108 -16.57 17.38 -39.55
C HIS A 108 -16.46 18.80 -38.97
N THR A 109 -15.93 18.95 -37.77
CA THR A 109 -15.98 20.21 -37.01
C THR A 109 -14.68 21.00 -37.02
N TYR A 110 -13.53 20.32 -37.09
CA TYR A 110 -12.23 20.95 -36.88
C TYR A 110 -11.50 21.21 -38.20
N SER A 111 -10.63 22.21 -38.21
CA SER A 111 -9.75 22.48 -39.35
C SER A 111 -8.65 21.41 -39.45
N VAL A 112 -8.19 21.13 -40.68
CA VAL A 112 -7.16 20.11 -40.97
C VAL A 112 -5.92 20.24 -40.07
N PRO A 113 -5.33 21.43 -39.82
CA PRO A 113 -4.16 21.54 -38.96
C PRO A 113 -4.43 21.11 -37.50
N ARG A 114 -5.62 21.43 -36.98
CA ARG A 114 -6.03 21.04 -35.63
C ARG A 114 -6.22 19.53 -35.53
N ILE A 115 -6.82 18.92 -36.57
CA ILE A 115 -6.97 17.46 -36.66
C ILE A 115 -5.60 16.78 -36.66
N CYS A 116 -4.67 17.25 -37.49
CA CYS A 116 -3.30 16.73 -37.54
C CYS A 116 -2.60 16.84 -36.18
N TRP A 117 -2.73 17.97 -35.49
CA TRP A 117 -2.18 18.16 -34.15
C TRP A 117 -2.74 17.13 -33.15
N HIS A 118 -4.07 16.98 -33.08
CA HIS A 118 -4.69 16.02 -32.18
C HIS A 118 -4.28 14.58 -32.50
N PHE A 119 -4.22 14.22 -33.78
CA PHE A 119 -3.81 12.90 -34.23
C PHE A 119 -2.36 12.60 -33.81
N VAL A 120 -1.41 13.46 -34.18
CA VAL A 120 0.02 13.27 -33.89
C VAL A 120 0.28 13.23 -32.38
N TYR A 121 -0.24 14.22 -31.64
CA TYR A 121 -0.01 14.29 -30.19
C TYR A 121 -0.65 13.12 -29.45
N SER A 122 -1.90 12.75 -29.77
CA SER A 122 -2.60 11.64 -29.10
C SER A 122 -1.91 10.30 -29.33
N HIS A 123 -1.44 10.03 -30.55
CA HIS A 123 -0.71 8.80 -30.86
C HIS A 123 0.65 8.77 -30.18
N TRP A 124 1.39 9.88 -30.21
CA TRP A 124 2.66 10.01 -29.51
C TRP A 124 2.50 9.70 -28.02
N ASN A 125 1.50 10.30 -27.37
CA ASN A 125 1.24 10.07 -25.95
C ASN A 125 0.78 8.62 -25.68
N LEU A 126 -0.06 8.04 -26.54
CA LEU A 126 -0.49 6.65 -26.43
C LEU A 126 0.69 5.67 -26.52
N ILE A 127 1.60 5.88 -27.48
CA ILE A 127 2.81 5.07 -27.64
C ILE A 127 3.66 5.14 -26.37
N LEU A 128 3.85 6.35 -25.81
CA LEU A 128 4.62 6.52 -24.58
C LEU A 128 3.95 5.85 -23.37
N ILE A 129 2.63 5.94 -23.25
CA ILE A 129 1.88 5.23 -22.20
C ILE A 129 2.11 3.73 -22.31
N VAL A 130 1.87 3.15 -23.49
CA VAL A 130 1.96 1.70 -23.71
C VAL A 130 3.38 1.21 -23.49
N PHE A 131 4.37 1.92 -24.03
CA PHE A 131 5.78 1.57 -23.88
C PHE A 131 6.21 1.58 -22.41
N HIS A 132 5.94 2.66 -21.67
CA HIS A 132 6.36 2.75 -20.27
C HIS A 132 5.60 1.78 -19.37
N TYR A 133 4.30 1.54 -19.64
CA TYR A 133 3.55 0.52 -18.93
C TYR A 133 4.14 -0.87 -19.16
N TYR A 134 4.39 -1.24 -20.43
CA TYR A 134 5.01 -2.50 -20.80
C TYR A 134 6.38 -2.69 -20.13
N GLN A 135 7.23 -1.67 -20.18
CA GLN A 135 8.53 -1.71 -19.52
C GLN A 135 8.41 -1.84 -18.00
N ALA A 136 7.44 -1.16 -17.38
CA ALA A 136 7.26 -1.23 -15.93
C ALA A 136 6.78 -2.62 -15.45
N ILE A 137 5.90 -3.29 -16.21
CA ILE A 137 5.42 -4.63 -15.88
C ILE A 137 6.43 -5.74 -16.21
N THR A 138 7.21 -5.60 -17.28
CA THR A 138 8.13 -6.66 -17.74
C THR A 138 9.54 -6.54 -17.17
N THR A 139 10.00 -5.33 -16.86
CA THR A 139 11.35 -5.13 -16.31
C THR A 139 11.40 -5.64 -14.87
N PRO A 140 12.31 -6.58 -14.53
CA PRO A 140 12.52 -6.98 -13.15
C PRO A 140 12.93 -5.78 -12.29
N PRO A 141 12.44 -5.64 -11.06
CA PRO A 141 12.70 -4.45 -10.23
C PRO A 141 14.17 -4.33 -9.79
N GLY A 142 14.95 -5.40 -9.93
CA GLY A 142 16.33 -5.49 -9.47
C GLY A 142 16.42 -6.29 -8.16
N TYR A 143 17.33 -7.26 -8.13
CA TYR A 143 17.51 -8.19 -7.01
C TYR A 143 18.95 -8.09 -6.49
N PRO A 144 19.19 -8.30 -5.19
CA PRO A 144 20.53 -8.27 -4.64
C PRO A 144 21.40 -9.37 -5.28
N PRO A 145 22.68 -9.08 -5.60
CA PRO A 145 23.59 -10.08 -6.14
C PRO A 145 23.81 -11.20 -5.11
N GLN A 146 23.85 -12.45 -5.56
CA GLN A 146 24.04 -13.64 -4.69
C GLN A 146 25.52 -13.90 -4.33
N ALA A 147 26.45 -13.22 -5.00
CA ALA A 147 27.87 -13.32 -4.66
C ALA A 147 28.18 -12.48 -3.42
N LYS A 148 29.12 -12.97 -2.59
CA LYS A 148 29.72 -12.18 -1.52
C LYS A 148 30.51 -11.03 -2.14
N THR A 149 29.85 -9.89 -2.31
CA THR A 149 30.48 -8.63 -2.69
C THR A 149 30.71 -7.81 -1.44
N ASP A 150 31.82 -7.06 -1.38
CA ASP A 150 32.16 -6.10 -0.30
C ASP A 150 31.21 -4.89 -0.21
N LEU A 151 29.97 -5.04 -0.70
CA LEU A 151 28.92 -4.05 -0.58
C LEU A 151 28.60 -3.86 0.90
N ALA A 152 28.53 -2.61 1.33
CA ALA A 152 28.09 -2.27 2.69
C ALA A 152 26.69 -2.83 2.95
N THR A 153 26.62 -3.93 3.71
CA THR A 153 25.36 -4.57 4.12
C THR A 153 24.89 -3.94 5.42
N VAL A 154 23.63 -3.51 5.46
CA VAL A 154 23.06 -2.81 6.62
C VAL A 154 22.37 -3.78 7.58
N SER A 155 21.77 -4.86 7.06
CA SER A 155 21.07 -5.87 7.86
C SER A 155 20.91 -7.18 7.09
N ILE A 156 20.51 -8.26 7.76
CA ILE A 156 20.17 -9.55 7.12
C ILE A 156 18.65 -9.64 6.94
N CYS A 157 18.20 -10.20 5.82
CA CYS A 157 16.79 -10.52 5.61
C CYS A 157 16.40 -11.78 6.37
N LYS A 158 15.46 -11.65 7.32
CA LYS A 158 14.95 -12.78 8.11
C LYS A 158 14.27 -13.86 7.26
N LYS A 159 13.67 -13.48 6.12
CA LYS A 159 12.95 -14.40 5.22
C LYS A 159 13.88 -15.06 4.18
N CYS A 160 14.75 -14.27 3.54
CA CYS A 160 15.67 -14.78 2.53
C CYS A 160 16.99 -15.32 3.10
N ILE A 161 17.27 -15.07 4.39
CA ILE A 161 18.55 -15.41 5.06
C ILE A 161 19.75 -14.92 4.24
N TYR A 162 19.66 -13.68 3.76
CA TYR A 162 20.67 -13.08 2.88
C TYR A 162 21.00 -11.65 3.34
N PRO A 163 22.26 -11.19 3.25
CA PRO A 163 22.62 -9.82 3.55
C PRO A 163 21.89 -8.84 2.63
N LYS A 164 21.25 -7.82 3.21
CA LYS A 164 20.57 -6.76 2.46
C LYS A 164 21.57 -5.64 2.16
N PRO A 165 21.84 -5.34 0.87
CA PRO A 165 22.46 -4.09 0.49
C PRO A 165 21.62 -2.91 0.99
N ALA A 166 22.25 -1.73 1.13
CA ALA A 166 21.54 -0.51 1.51
C ALA A 166 20.26 -0.29 0.66
N ARG A 167 19.19 0.19 1.31
CA ARG A 167 17.87 0.47 0.69
C ARG A 167 17.15 -0.74 0.07
N THR A 168 17.54 -1.96 0.41
CA THR A 168 16.89 -3.19 -0.05
C THR A 168 15.81 -3.63 0.95
N HIS A 169 14.60 -3.91 0.46
CA HIS A 169 13.51 -4.42 1.29
C HIS A 169 13.00 -5.75 0.76
N HIS A 170 12.44 -6.57 1.65
CA HIS A 170 11.80 -7.83 1.27
C HIS A 170 10.33 -7.59 0.95
N CYS A 171 9.89 -7.96 -0.24
CA CYS A 171 8.48 -7.99 -0.59
C CYS A 171 7.92 -9.38 -0.28
N SER A 172 6.94 -9.46 0.62
CA SER A 172 6.27 -10.72 0.96
C SER A 172 5.47 -11.28 -0.23
N ILE A 173 4.81 -10.42 -1.00
CA ILE A 173 4.01 -10.78 -2.17
C ILE A 173 4.87 -11.42 -3.27
N CYS A 174 6.03 -10.83 -3.59
CA CYS A 174 6.97 -11.40 -4.57
C CYS A 174 7.90 -12.46 -3.97
N ASN A 175 7.84 -12.65 -2.65
CA ASN A 175 8.69 -13.50 -1.83
C ASN A 175 10.20 -13.36 -2.13
N ARG A 176 10.67 -12.12 -2.23
CA ARG A 176 12.09 -11.82 -2.57
C ARG A 176 12.51 -10.43 -2.13
N CYS A 177 13.82 -10.25 -1.94
CA CYS A 177 14.42 -8.94 -1.71
C CYS A 177 14.53 -8.15 -3.02
N VAL A 178 14.15 -6.87 -2.98
CA VAL A 178 14.15 -5.96 -4.12
C VAL A 178 15.06 -4.77 -3.81
N LEU A 179 15.97 -4.47 -4.74
CA LEU A 179 16.90 -3.34 -4.62
C LEU A 179 16.16 -2.02 -4.73
N LYS A 180 16.46 -1.06 -3.84
CA LYS A 180 15.80 0.26 -3.79
C LYS A 180 14.27 0.12 -3.92
N MET A 181 13.71 -0.84 -3.20
CA MET A 181 12.28 -1.14 -3.26
C MET A 181 11.48 0.08 -2.82
N ASP A 182 10.55 0.49 -3.66
CA ASP A 182 9.58 1.54 -3.33
C ASP A 182 8.29 0.87 -2.81
N HIS A 183 7.60 0.11 -3.66
CA HIS A 183 6.42 -0.65 -3.25
C HIS A 183 6.14 -1.84 -4.19
N HIS A 184 5.25 -2.74 -3.76
CA HIS A 184 4.60 -3.69 -4.66
C HIS A 184 3.34 -3.05 -5.25
N CYS A 185 3.23 -3.02 -6.58
CA CYS A 185 2.12 -2.38 -7.27
C CYS A 185 1.20 -3.43 -7.92
N PRO A 186 -0.03 -3.62 -7.42
CA PRO A 186 -0.99 -4.54 -8.02
C PRO A 186 -1.33 -4.19 -9.47
N TRP A 187 -1.36 -2.91 -9.82
CA TRP A 187 -1.65 -2.42 -11.18
C TRP A 187 -0.64 -2.83 -12.25
N MET A 188 0.54 -3.26 -11.82
CA MET A 188 1.61 -3.75 -12.68
C MET A 188 1.90 -5.23 -12.47
N ASN A 189 1.25 -5.84 -11.47
CA ASN A 189 1.57 -7.17 -10.96
C ASN A 189 3.10 -7.37 -10.75
N ASN A 190 3.79 -6.31 -10.33
CA ASN A 190 5.24 -6.27 -10.22
C ASN A 190 5.65 -5.32 -9.09
N CYS A 191 6.84 -5.55 -8.52
CA CYS A 191 7.45 -4.60 -7.61
C CYS A 191 8.02 -3.41 -8.37
N VAL A 192 8.01 -2.23 -7.74
CA VAL A 192 8.75 -1.05 -8.19
C VAL A 192 10.05 -0.99 -7.39
N GLY A 193 11.18 -1.10 -8.10
CA GLY A 193 12.51 -1.09 -7.52
C GLY A 193 13.51 -0.38 -8.43
N HIS A 194 14.79 -0.57 -8.15
CA HIS A 194 15.88 0.17 -8.77
C HIS A 194 15.83 0.24 -10.31
N TYR A 195 15.56 -0.87 -10.99
CA TYR A 195 15.65 -0.93 -12.46
C TYR A 195 14.40 -0.47 -13.19
N ASN A 196 13.21 -0.59 -12.59
CA ASN A 196 11.95 -0.24 -13.24
C ASN A 196 11.29 1.05 -12.69
N HIS A 197 11.83 1.66 -11.64
CA HIS A 197 11.29 2.89 -11.05
C HIS A 197 11.13 4.02 -12.08
N ARG A 198 12.08 4.16 -13.03
CA ARG A 198 11.99 5.18 -14.10
C ARG A 198 10.78 4.94 -15.00
N TYR A 199 10.50 3.70 -15.35
CA TYR A 199 9.38 3.35 -16.23
C TYR A 199 8.05 3.55 -15.54
N PHE A 200 7.95 3.18 -14.26
CA PHE A 200 6.76 3.45 -13.44
C PHE A 200 6.45 4.95 -13.37
N PHE A 201 7.45 5.77 -13.06
CA PHE A 201 7.26 7.23 -12.96
C PHE A 201 6.84 7.84 -14.31
N SER A 202 7.53 7.48 -15.39
CA SER A 202 7.19 7.95 -16.74
C SER A 202 5.80 7.48 -17.19
N PHE A 203 5.40 6.25 -16.86
CA PHE A 203 4.04 5.76 -17.10
C PHE A 203 3.00 6.65 -16.40
N CYS A 204 3.15 6.90 -15.10
CA CYS A 204 2.24 7.77 -14.35
C CYS A 204 2.18 9.19 -14.93
N PHE A 205 3.32 9.73 -15.35
CA PHE A 205 3.40 11.05 -15.97
C PHE A 205 2.65 11.13 -17.31
N PHE A 206 2.94 10.24 -18.27
CA PHE A 206 2.29 10.25 -19.58
C PHE A 206 0.81 9.85 -19.51
N MET A 207 0.43 8.98 -18.57
CA MET A 207 -0.97 8.69 -18.27
C MET A 207 -1.70 9.93 -17.78
N THR A 208 -1.10 10.68 -16.86
CA THR A 208 -1.68 11.92 -16.33
C THR A 208 -1.82 12.97 -17.43
N LEU A 209 -0.77 13.19 -18.23
CA LEU A 209 -0.81 14.09 -19.38
C LEU A 209 -1.91 13.70 -20.38
N GLY A 210 -2.01 12.41 -20.72
CA GLY A 210 -3.03 11.91 -21.64
C GLY A 210 -4.45 12.11 -21.11
N CYS A 211 -4.68 11.82 -19.82
CA CYS A 211 -5.97 12.04 -19.17
C CYS A 211 -6.35 13.53 -19.16
N VAL A 212 -5.41 14.39 -18.76
CA VAL A 212 -5.61 15.85 -18.75
C VAL A 212 -5.93 16.37 -20.15
N TYR A 213 -5.13 15.96 -21.15
CA TYR A 213 -5.36 16.34 -22.55
C TYR A 213 -6.73 15.90 -23.05
N CYS A 214 -7.13 14.66 -22.77
CA CYS A 214 -8.44 14.15 -23.15
C CYS A 214 -9.58 14.89 -22.44
N SER A 215 -9.47 15.14 -21.13
CA SER A 215 -10.49 15.86 -20.36
C SER A 215 -10.70 17.29 -20.83
N PHE A 216 -9.62 18.03 -21.11
CA PHE A 216 -9.72 19.39 -21.64
C PHE A 216 -10.20 19.40 -23.09
N GLY A 217 -9.64 18.56 -23.95
CA GLY A 217 -9.99 18.51 -25.37
C GLY A 217 -11.43 18.05 -25.64
N SER A 218 -11.99 17.21 -24.77
CA SER A 218 -13.37 16.70 -24.91
C SER A 218 -14.41 17.49 -24.11
N TRP A 219 -14.04 18.57 -23.42
CA TRP A 219 -14.96 19.33 -22.55
C TRP A 219 -16.21 19.84 -23.27
N ASP A 220 -16.04 20.45 -24.45
CA ASP A 220 -17.17 20.99 -25.21
C ASP A 220 -18.11 19.86 -25.69
N MET A 221 -17.52 18.78 -26.20
CA MET A 221 -18.24 17.58 -26.64
C MET A 221 -19.00 16.93 -25.48
N PHE A 222 -18.41 16.89 -24.29
CA PHE A 222 -19.03 16.41 -23.07
C PHE A 222 -20.26 17.26 -22.71
N ARG A 223 -20.11 18.59 -22.70
CA ARG A 223 -21.20 19.52 -22.33
C ARG A 223 -22.40 19.35 -23.27
N GLU A 224 -22.15 19.26 -24.57
CA GLU A 224 -23.17 19.04 -25.59
C GLU A 224 -23.84 17.67 -25.44
N ALA A 225 -23.04 16.61 -25.26
CA ALA A 225 -23.56 15.26 -25.07
C ALA A 225 -24.40 15.12 -23.80
N TYR A 226 -23.98 15.76 -22.70
CA TYR A 226 -24.71 15.76 -21.45
C TYR A 226 -26.07 16.49 -21.58
N ALA A 227 -26.07 17.67 -22.21
CA ALA A 227 -27.31 18.40 -22.49
C ALA A 227 -28.28 17.61 -23.39
N ALA A 228 -27.75 16.93 -24.41
CA ALA A 228 -28.53 16.06 -25.30
C ALA A 228 -29.15 14.88 -24.53
N LEU A 229 -28.39 14.25 -23.62
CA LEU A 229 -28.88 13.15 -22.79
C LEU A 229 -29.99 13.60 -21.83
N GLU A 230 -29.88 14.78 -21.21
CA GLU A 230 -30.94 15.29 -20.34
C GLU A 230 -32.21 15.60 -21.13
N LYS A 231 -32.07 16.18 -22.33
CA LYS A 231 -33.21 16.40 -23.25
C LYS A 231 -33.88 15.09 -23.66
N MET A 232 -33.09 14.06 -24.00
CA MET A 232 -33.60 12.72 -24.32
C MET A 232 -34.38 12.13 -23.15
N LYS A 233 -33.83 12.22 -21.92
CA LYS A 233 -34.46 11.72 -20.70
C LYS A 233 -35.79 12.43 -20.41
N GLN A 234 -35.84 13.75 -20.64
CA GLN A 234 -37.06 14.52 -20.46
C GLN A 234 -38.15 14.13 -21.48
N LEU A 235 -37.78 13.93 -22.74
CA LEU A 235 -38.70 13.47 -23.78
C LEU A 235 -39.23 12.06 -23.47
N ASP A 236 -38.38 11.15 -23.01
CA ASP A 236 -38.79 9.80 -22.63
C ASP A 236 -39.77 9.83 -21.43
N ARG A 237 -39.55 10.70 -20.43
CA ARG A 237 -40.51 10.90 -19.32
C ARG A 237 -41.85 11.46 -19.80
N ASN A 238 -41.83 12.48 -20.66
CA ASN A 238 -43.06 13.07 -21.20
C ASN A 238 -43.84 12.06 -22.05
N LYS A 239 -43.15 11.26 -22.88
CA LYS A 239 -43.77 10.17 -23.65
C LYS A 239 -44.40 9.12 -22.74
N LEU A 240 -43.71 8.72 -21.67
CA LEU A 240 -44.24 7.75 -20.70
C LEU A 240 -45.49 8.30 -19.99
N GLN A 241 -45.48 9.58 -19.61
CA GLN A 241 -46.63 10.24 -18.99
C GLN A 241 -47.82 10.33 -19.96
N VAL A 242 -47.58 10.66 -21.23
CA VAL A 242 -48.62 10.67 -22.26
C VAL A 242 -49.18 9.25 -22.49
N ALA A 243 -48.30 8.25 -22.59
CA ALA A 243 -48.71 6.85 -22.74
C ALA A 243 -49.50 6.32 -21.52
N ALA A 244 -49.16 6.75 -20.30
CA ALA A 244 -49.91 6.40 -19.09
C ALA A 244 -51.32 7.01 -19.08
N ASN A 245 -51.50 8.15 -19.73
CA ASN A 245 -52.79 8.85 -19.84
C ASN A 245 -53.59 8.46 -21.09
N GLN A 246 -53.04 7.64 -22.00
CA GLN A 246 -53.69 7.21 -23.24
C GLN A 246 -54.13 5.74 -23.16
N THR A 247 -55.40 5.47 -23.50
CA THR A 247 -56.01 4.12 -23.52
C THR A 247 -55.71 3.31 -24.79
N TYR A 248 -54.94 3.86 -25.75
CA TYR A 248 -54.57 3.18 -27.00
C TYR A 248 -53.09 2.80 -27.01
N HIS A 249 -52.80 1.50 -27.09
CA HIS A 249 -51.43 0.95 -27.16
C HIS A 249 -50.84 1.06 -28.56
N GLN A 250 -50.26 2.22 -28.89
CA GLN A 250 -49.37 2.33 -30.05
C GLN A 250 -48.09 3.03 -29.61
N THR A 251 -46.99 2.28 -29.54
CA THR A 251 -45.68 2.81 -29.16
C THR A 251 -45.13 3.69 -30.29
N PRO A 252 -44.97 5.01 -30.11
CA PRO A 252 -44.39 5.86 -31.15
C PRO A 252 -42.90 5.52 -31.34
N PRO A 253 -42.34 5.67 -32.55
CA PRO A 253 -40.94 5.40 -32.81
C PRO A 253 -40.02 6.27 -31.92
N PRO A 254 -38.82 5.78 -31.57
CA PRO A 254 -37.87 6.53 -30.78
C PRO A 254 -37.46 7.80 -31.53
N ALA A 255 -37.40 8.92 -30.82
CA ALA A 255 -37.10 10.24 -31.41
C ALA A 255 -35.62 10.39 -31.80
N PHE A 256 -34.76 9.48 -31.35
CA PHE A 256 -33.32 9.47 -31.59
C PHE A 256 -32.87 8.05 -31.96
N SER A 257 -31.87 7.94 -32.83
CA SER A 257 -31.30 6.66 -33.18
C SER A 257 -30.53 6.06 -31.99
N PHE A 258 -30.49 4.73 -31.91
CA PHE A 258 -29.69 4.02 -30.90
C PHE A 258 -28.22 4.44 -30.95
N ARG A 259 -27.68 4.65 -32.16
CA ARG A 259 -26.28 5.05 -32.39
C ARG A 259 -25.98 6.42 -31.79
N GLU A 260 -26.85 7.42 -31.97
CA GLU A 260 -26.68 8.76 -31.37
C GLU A 260 -26.69 8.68 -29.83
N ARG A 261 -27.65 7.92 -29.26
CA ARG A 261 -27.72 7.72 -27.81
C ARG A 261 -26.44 7.06 -27.27
N MET A 262 -25.90 6.08 -27.98
CA MET A 262 -24.64 5.44 -27.61
C MET A 262 -23.47 6.40 -27.70
N THR A 263 -23.34 7.18 -28.78
CA THR A 263 -22.29 8.20 -28.93
C THR A 263 -22.30 9.18 -27.77
N HIS A 264 -23.45 9.76 -27.41
CA HIS A 264 -23.51 10.71 -26.29
C HIS A 264 -23.14 10.07 -24.94
N LYS A 265 -23.59 8.84 -24.67
CA LYS A 265 -23.20 8.10 -23.46
C LYS A 265 -21.70 7.81 -23.44
N SER A 266 -21.11 7.44 -24.58
CA SER A 266 -19.68 7.17 -24.71
C SER A 266 -18.83 8.43 -24.49
N LEU A 267 -19.26 9.59 -24.98
CA LEU A 267 -18.58 10.87 -24.75
C LEU A 267 -18.60 11.27 -23.28
N VAL A 268 -19.74 11.08 -22.61
CA VAL A 268 -19.86 11.29 -21.16
C VAL A 268 -18.96 10.34 -20.39
N TYR A 269 -18.99 9.03 -20.71
CA TYR A 269 -18.11 8.05 -20.10
C TYR A 269 -16.63 8.38 -20.28
N LEU A 270 -16.20 8.77 -21.50
CA LEU A 270 -14.83 9.15 -21.80
C LEU A 270 -14.36 10.30 -20.89
N TRP A 271 -15.15 11.37 -20.80
CA TRP A 271 -14.78 12.54 -20.01
C TRP A 271 -14.70 12.22 -18.51
N PHE A 272 -15.66 11.45 -17.97
CA PHE A 272 -15.62 11.01 -16.58
C PHE A 272 -14.42 10.09 -16.31
N LEU A 273 -14.14 9.13 -17.19
CA LEU A 273 -13.01 8.24 -17.01
C LEU A 273 -11.69 9.02 -16.98
N CYS A 274 -11.46 9.93 -17.95
CA CYS A 274 -10.22 10.70 -18.02
C CYS A 274 -10.09 11.75 -16.90
N SER A 275 -11.19 12.31 -16.40
CA SER A 275 -11.13 13.35 -15.36
C SER A 275 -10.88 12.80 -13.95
N PHE A 276 -11.24 11.55 -13.69
CA PHE A 276 -11.11 10.93 -12.36
C PHE A 276 -9.83 10.07 -12.21
N LEU A 277 -9.31 9.49 -13.30
CA LEU A 277 -8.13 8.62 -13.25
C LEU A 277 -6.85 9.27 -12.68
N PRO A 278 -6.50 10.54 -12.99
CA PRO A 278 -5.33 11.20 -12.40
C PRO A 278 -5.36 11.24 -10.87
N TRP A 279 -6.52 11.47 -10.28
CA TRP A 279 -6.70 11.55 -8.83
C TRP A 279 -6.48 10.19 -8.17
N VAL A 280 -6.98 9.11 -8.79
CA VAL A 280 -6.84 7.75 -8.25
C VAL A 280 -5.38 7.27 -8.32
N LEU A 281 -4.69 7.52 -9.43
CA LEU A 281 -3.31 7.07 -9.62
C LEU A 281 -2.29 7.84 -8.78
N VAL A 282 -2.53 9.13 -8.53
CA VAL A 282 -1.61 10.00 -7.78
C VAL A 282 -1.81 9.90 -6.26
N LEU A 283 -3.03 9.65 -5.77
CA LEU A 283 -3.31 9.65 -4.33
C LEU A 283 -2.99 8.31 -3.62
N ILE A 284 -2.98 7.18 -4.34
CA ILE A 284 -2.72 5.86 -3.74
C ILE A 284 -1.26 5.70 -3.24
N PRO A 285 -0.21 6.18 -3.95
CA PRO A 285 1.17 6.03 -3.50
C PRO A 285 1.54 6.87 -2.26
N GLU A 286 1.05 8.12 -2.17
CA GLU A 286 1.39 9.03 -1.06
C GLU A 286 0.86 8.53 0.30
N ALA A 287 -0.30 7.89 0.32
CA ALA A 287 -0.87 7.31 1.54
C ALA A 287 0.02 6.22 2.17
N LYS A 288 0.86 5.53 1.39
CA LYS A 288 1.80 4.52 1.91
C LYS A 288 3.11 5.13 2.40
N LYS A 289 3.58 6.22 1.79
CA LYS A 289 4.84 6.89 2.17
C LYS A 289 4.78 7.47 3.58
N ILE A 290 3.63 8.03 3.96
CA ILE A 290 3.38 8.57 5.31
C ILE A 290 3.40 7.47 6.39
N LYS A 291 2.95 6.25 6.08
CA LYS A 291 3.07 5.10 7.01
C LYS A 291 4.48 4.56 7.13
N SER A 292 5.29 4.61 6.07
CA SER A 292 6.67 4.11 6.12
C SER A 292 7.57 4.97 7.01
N HIS A 293 7.43 6.31 6.95
CA HIS A 293 8.19 7.25 7.79
C HIS A 293 7.78 7.25 9.26
N THR A 294 6.56 6.83 9.59
CA THR A 294 6.09 6.72 10.98
C THR A 294 6.49 5.40 11.64
N SER A 295 6.84 4.37 10.87
CA SER A 295 7.38 3.11 11.38
C SER A 295 8.91 3.10 11.59
N SER A 296 9.60 4.13 11.07
CA SER A 296 11.06 4.31 11.18
C SER A 296 11.46 5.32 12.25
N THR A 297 10.67 5.49 13.32
CA THR A 297 11.20 6.09 14.55
C THR A 297 12.20 5.10 15.14
N ASP A 298 13.45 5.30 14.75
CA ASP A 298 14.63 4.61 15.24
C ASP A 298 14.59 4.52 16.77
N SER A 299 14.74 3.29 17.27
CA SER A 299 15.17 3.06 18.65
C SER A 299 16.45 3.88 18.93
N PRO A 300 16.55 4.59 20.06
CA PRO A 300 17.66 5.51 20.36
C PRO A 300 19.07 4.87 20.47
N LEU A 301 19.19 3.57 20.19
CA LEU A 301 20.45 2.83 20.20
C LEU A 301 21.26 2.93 18.90
N SER A 302 20.65 3.33 17.77
CA SER A 302 21.38 3.47 16.48
C SER A 302 22.23 4.75 16.40
N PHE A 303 21.83 5.82 17.09
CA PHE A 303 22.57 7.07 17.13
C PHE A 303 23.90 6.97 17.91
N LEU A 304 23.97 6.11 18.92
CA LEU A 304 25.20 5.92 19.71
C LEU A 304 26.26 5.08 18.99
N ALA A 305 25.87 4.20 18.06
CA ALA A 305 26.81 3.41 17.27
C ALA A 305 27.54 4.24 16.19
N GLN A 306 26.91 5.32 15.70
CA GLN A 306 27.48 6.17 14.66
C GLN A 306 28.36 7.31 15.24
N ALA A 307 28.15 7.68 16.50
CA ALA A 307 29.00 8.65 17.20
C ALA A 307 30.35 8.09 17.64
N ASN A 308 30.45 6.78 17.94
CA ASN A 308 31.69 6.16 18.42
C ASN A 308 32.72 5.83 17.31
N HIS A 309 32.33 5.81 16.04
CA HIS A 309 33.27 5.57 14.92
C HIS A 309 33.90 6.85 14.34
N GLY A 310 33.47 8.04 14.79
CA GLY A 310 33.98 9.33 14.31
C GLY A 310 35.14 9.91 15.12
N ALA A 311 35.57 9.26 16.20
CA ALA A 311 36.54 9.82 17.16
C ALA A 311 37.94 9.15 17.11
N GLU A 312 38.19 8.18 16.23
CA GLU A 312 39.40 7.35 16.28
C GLU A 312 40.29 7.44 15.02
N SER A 313 40.16 8.52 14.22
CA SER A 313 40.94 8.69 12.97
C SER A 313 41.64 10.05 12.82
N ILE A 314 42.11 10.64 13.92
CA ILE A 314 43.01 11.81 13.87
C ILE A 314 44.14 11.54 14.87
N ASP A 315 45.26 10.97 14.38
CA ASP A 315 46.64 11.23 14.81
C ASP A 315 47.58 10.08 14.41
N VAL A 316 48.00 10.06 13.14
CA VAL A 316 49.32 9.53 12.74
C VAL A 316 49.79 10.29 11.49
N HIS A 317 50.38 11.47 11.69
CA HIS A 317 51.41 12.04 10.80
C HIS A 317 52.06 13.26 11.47
N LYS A 318 53.10 13.00 12.26
CA LYS A 318 54.33 13.81 12.41
C LYS A 318 55.30 13.08 13.34
#